data_AF-U1P3H4-F1
#
_entry.id   AF-U1P3H4-F1
#
_cell.length_a   1.000
_cell.length_b   1.000
_cell.length_c   1.000
_cell.angle_alpha   90.00
_cell.angle_beta   90.00
_cell.angle_gamma   90.00
#
_symmetry.space_group_name_H-M   'P 1'
#
loop_
_entity.id
_entity.type
_entity.pdbx_description
1 polymer ?
#
loop_
_entity_poly.entity_id
_entity_poly.type
_entity_poly.pdbx_seq_one_letter_code
_entity_poly.pdbx_strand_id
1 'polypeptide(L)'
;MIGQQLTDCSGGERQRVAIVACLSQGIDLSLLDKLSAHLNVEQWVLAMSTIRRYADANNATALVSDHDTSMTEIQSDRVIIFDDTPVEAGRVAAPQGIRHGANAFLLISGITSRRDEPTNRSQLNKLESQLNRK
;
A
#
# COMPACT_ATOMS: atom_id res chain seq x y z
N MET A 1 19.46 -4.34 -16.87
CA MET A 1 19.95 -4.30 -15.48
C MET A 1 21.13 -5.23 -15.20
N ILE A 2 21.27 -6.41 -15.82
CA ILE A 2 22.49 -7.22 -15.64
C ILE A 2 23.68 -6.47 -16.27
N GLY A 3 24.70 -6.17 -15.47
CA GLY A 3 25.93 -5.49 -15.90
C GLY A 3 25.96 -3.95 -15.74
N GLN A 4 24.90 -3.33 -15.21
CA GLN A 4 24.89 -1.88 -14.89
C GLN A 4 25.30 -1.63 -13.44
N GLN A 5 25.96 -0.49 -13.16
CA GLN A 5 26.19 -0.04 -11.79
C GLN A 5 24.91 0.54 -11.19
N LEU A 6 24.71 0.36 -9.88
CA LEU A 6 23.55 0.89 -9.15
C LEU A 6 23.40 2.42 -9.27
N THR A 7 24.52 3.13 -9.40
CA THR A 7 24.57 4.59 -9.59
C THR A 7 23.94 5.03 -10.90
N ASP A 8 23.97 4.17 -11.92
CA ASP A 8 23.50 4.47 -13.27
C ASP A 8 22.03 4.10 -13.48
N CYS A 9 21.45 3.33 -12.56
CA CYS A 9 20.05 2.93 -12.59
C CYS A 9 19.12 4.13 -12.35
N SER A 10 17.97 4.15 -13.04
CA SER A 10 16.87 5.06 -12.74
C SER A 10 16.29 4.82 -11.33
N GLY A 11 15.52 5.77 -10.80
CA GLY A 11 14.87 5.63 -9.49
C GLY A 11 14.02 4.35 -9.38
N GLY A 12 13.22 4.05 -10.40
CA GLY A 12 12.39 2.84 -10.42
C GLY A 12 13.19 1.54 -10.56
N GLU A 13 14.31 1.55 -11.28
CA GLU A 13 15.23 0.41 -11.33
C GLU A 13 15.87 0.15 -9.97
N ARG A 14 16.38 1.20 -9.31
CA ARG A 14 16.93 1.08 -7.95
C ARG A 14 15.89 0.57 -6.96
N GLN A 15 14.66 1.06 -7.03
CA GLN A 15 13.55 0.59 -6.19
C GLN A 15 13.31 -0.91 -6.38
N ARG A 16 13.22 -1.39 -7.63
CA ARG A 16 13.03 -2.82 -7.92
C ARG A 16 14.20 -3.68 -7.44
N VAL A 17 15.44 -3.20 -7.63
CA VAL A 17 16.63 -3.89 -7.13
C VAL A 17 16.60 -3.97 -5.60
N ALA A 18 16.24 -2.88 -4.90
CA ALA A 18 16.13 -2.86 -3.45
C ALA A 18 15.08 -3.85 -2.92
N ILE A 19 13.90 -3.91 -3.55
CA ILE A 19 12.84 -4.86 -3.19
C ILE A 19 13.35 -6.30 -3.33
N VAL A 20 13.94 -6.65 -4.48
CA VAL A 20 14.45 -8.01 -4.72
C VAL A 20 15.60 -8.36 -3.77
N ALA A 21 16.51 -7.41 -3.52
CA ALA A 21 17.62 -7.60 -2.58
C ALA A 21 17.12 -7.86 -1.15
N CYS A 22 16.08 -7.14 -0.70
CA CYS A 22 15.45 -7.34 0.60
C CYS A 22 14.85 -8.76 0.71
N LEU A 23 14.04 -9.18 -0.26
CA LEU A 23 13.37 -10.48 -0.23
C LEU A 23 14.36 -11.66 -0.39
N SER A 24 15.51 -11.44 -1.03
CA SER A 24 16.51 -12.50 -1.25
C SER A 24 17.22 -12.96 0.03
N GLN A 25 17.03 -12.27 1.16
CA GLN A 25 17.73 -12.56 2.42
C GLN A 25 17.08 -13.66 3.28
N GLY A 26 15.92 -14.20 2.90
CA GLY A 26 15.24 -15.22 3.71
C GLY A 26 14.69 -14.65 5.02
N ILE A 27 13.92 -13.57 4.93
CA ILE A 27 13.45 -12.79 6.08
C ILE A 27 12.05 -13.20 6.52
N ASP A 28 11.83 -13.28 7.84
CA ASP A 28 10.51 -13.54 8.43
C ASP A 28 9.63 -12.27 8.47
N LEU A 29 10.23 -11.08 8.40
CA LEU A 29 9.54 -9.79 8.39
C LEU A 29 10.25 -8.80 7.45
N SER A 30 9.49 -8.25 6.50
CA SER A 30 9.92 -7.16 5.63
C SER A 30 9.20 -5.85 5.97
N LEU A 31 9.97 -4.76 6.07
CA LEU A 31 9.46 -3.40 6.24
C LEU A 31 9.77 -2.59 4.97
N LEU A 32 8.74 -2.14 4.27
CA LEU A 32 8.85 -1.52 2.97
C LEU A 32 8.17 -0.14 3.01
N ASP A 33 8.99 0.90 3.19
CA ASP A 33 8.50 2.27 3.27
C ASP A 33 8.34 2.88 1.88
N LYS A 34 7.16 3.45 1.59
CA LYS A 34 6.82 4.12 0.33
C LYS A 34 7.13 3.26 -0.89
N LEU A 35 6.53 2.07 -0.97
CA LEU A 35 6.85 1.08 -2.02
C LEU A 35 6.64 1.61 -3.44
N SER A 36 5.57 2.36 -3.69
CA SER A 36 5.21 2.93 -4.99
C SER A 36 6.20 3.96 -5.55
N ALA A 37 7.17 4.42 -4.74
CA ALA A 37 8.12 5.45 -5.15
C ALA A 37 8.83 5.09 -6.47
N HIS A 38 8.72 5.98 -7.46
CA HIS A 38 9.34 5.85 -8.78
C HIS A 38 8.87 4.64 -9.62
N LEU A 39 7.84 3.91 -9.18
CA LEU A 39 7.23 2.83 -9.94
C LEU A 39 6.02 3.34 -10.71
N ASN A 40 5.87 2.88 -11.95
CA ASN A 40 4.58 3.02 -12.64
C ASN A 40 3.58 1.99 -12.09
N VAL A 41 2.30 2.11 -12.47
CA VAL A 41 1.21 1.27 -11.94
C VAL A 41 1.49 -0.23 -12.15
N GLU A 42 1.97 -0.62 -13.33
CA GLU A 42 2.28 -2.02 -13.64
C GLU A 42 3.42 -2.57 -12.78
N GLN A 43 4.49 -1.78 -12.63
CA GLN A 43 5.65 -2.14 -11.82
C GLN A 43 5.29 -2.24 -10.34
N TRP A 44 4.41 -1.37 -9.86
CA TRP A 44 3.96 -1.39 -8.47
C TRP A 44 3.07 -2.61 -8.18
N VAL A 45 2.12 -2.92 -9.06
CA VAL A 45 1.30 -4.14 -8.95
C VAL A 45 2.20 -5.39 -8.98
N LEU A 46 3.20 -5.42 -9.85
CA LEU A 46 4.17 -6.51 -9.91
C LEU A 46 5.02 -6.61 -8.64
N ALA A 47 5.44 -5.48 -8.07
CA ALA A 47 6.16 -5.44 -6.80
C ALA A 47 5.32 -6.00 -5.65
N MET A 48 4.09 -5.49 -5.46
CA MET A 48 3.18 -5.97 -4.41
C MET A 48 2.86 -7.45 -4.54
N SER A 49 2.55 -7.93 -5.75
CA SER A 49 2.29 -9.36 -5.98
C SER A 49 3.52 -10.24 -5.75
N THR A 50 4.73 -9.71 -5.97
CA THR A 50 5.98 -10.43 -5.67
C THR A 50 6.23 -10.50 -4.17
N ILE A 51 6.04 -9.39 -3.45
CA ILE A 51 6.14 -9.34 -1.99
C ILE A 51 5.13 -10.31 -1.34
N ARG A 52 3.87 -10.29 -1.79
CA ARG A 52 2.83 -11.19 -1.30
C ARG A 52 3.19 -12.66 -1.52
N ARG A 53 3.57 -13.03 -2.74
CA ARG A 53 3.99 -14.42 -3.05
C ARG A 53 5.16 -14.87 -2.20
N TYR A 54 6.12 -13.98 -1.95
CA TYR A 54 7.24 -14.29 -1.08
C TYR A 54 6.78 -14.53 0.37
N ALA A 55 5.95 -13.64 0.91
CA ALA A 55 5.39 -13.76 2.25
C ALA A 55 4.64 -15.09 2.43
N ASP A 56 3.75 -15.40 1.49
CA ASP A 56 2.96 -16.64 1.49
C ASP A 56 3.86 -17.89 1.40
N ALA A 57 4.86 -17.90 0.52
CA ALA A 57 5.72 -19.05 0.29
C ALA A 57 6.69 -19.34 1.45
N ASN A 58 7.07 -18.31 2.21
CA ASN A 58 8.07 -18.42 3.28
C ASN A 58 7.47 -18.29 4.68
N ASN A 59 6.13 -18.21 4.80
CA ASN A 59 5.44 -17.92 6.06
C ASN A 59 5.99 -16.66 6.74
N ALA A 60 6.31 -15.65 5.93
CA ALA A 60 6.87 -14.38 6.35
C ALA A 60 5.78 -13.30 6.37
N THR A 61 6.05 -12.19 7.06
CA THR A 61 5.16 -11.02 7.12
C THR A 61 5.76 -9.86 6.31
N ALA A 62 4.92 -9.12 5.60
CA ALA A 62 5.31 -7.86 4.97
C ALA A 62 4.48 -6.70 5.52
N LEU A 63 5.17 -5.68 6.03
CA LEU A 63 4.56 -4.40 6.38
C LEU A 63 4.97 -3.37 5.31
N VAL A 64 3.98 -2.91 4.56
CA VAL A 64 4.16 -1.95 3.46
C VAL A 64 3.50 -0.64 3.83
N SER A 65 4.24 0.48 3.71
CA SER A 65 3.71 1.83 3.77
C SER A 65 3.49 2.35 2.35
N ASP A 66 2.32 2.93 2.09
CA ASP A 66 2.02 3.65 0.86
C ASP A 66 0.91 4.67 1.09
N HIS A 67 0.61 5.49 0.09
CA HIS A 67 -0.41 6.53 0.17
C HIS A 67 -1.60 6.28 -0.78
N ASP A 68 -1.49 5.32 -1.69
CA ASP A 68 -2.63 4.93 -2.51
C ASP A 68 -3.44 3.83 -1.78
N THR A 69 -4.60 4.29 -1.33
CA THR A 69 -5.55 3.53 -0.51
C THR A 69 -6.23 2.42 -1.30
N SER A 70 -6.42 2.60 -2.61
CA SER A 70 -7.10 1.62 -3.45
C SER A 70 -6.26 0.37 -3.61
N MET A 71 -4.97 0.53 -3.88
CA MET A 71 -4.04 -0.61 -3.97
C MET A 71 -3.84 -1.27 -2.60
N THR A 72 -3.70 -0.45 -1.55
CA THR A 72 -3.55 -0.94 -0.18
C THR A 72 -4.73 -1.84 0.21
N GLU A 73 -5.95 -1.43 -0.13
CA GLU A 73 -7.16 -2.20 0.11
C GLU A 73 -7.21 -3.52 -0.66
N ILE A 74 -6.70 -3.55 -1.89
CA ILE A 74 -6.75 -4.74 -2.76
C ILE A 74 -5.68 -5.77 -2.38
N GLN A 75 -4.48 -5.31 -2.00
CA GLN A 75 -3.32 -6.19 -1.88
C GLN A 75 -2.98 -6.62 -0.45
N SER A 76 -3.56 -5.97 0.56
CA SER A 76 -3.23 -6.22 1.97
C SER A 76 -4.27 -7.11 2.65
N ASP A 77 -3.86 -7.89 3.65
CA ASP A 77 -4.78 -8.68 4.47
C ASP A 77 -5.34 -7.88 5.65
N ARG A 78 -4.54 -6.93 6.17
CA ARG A 78 -4.88 -5.99 7.24
C ARG A 78 -4.25 -4.63 6.98
N VAL A 79 -4.77 -3.60 7.63
CA VAL A 79 -4.26 -2.23 7.57
C VAL A 79 -4.03 -1.66 8.96
N ILE A 80 -3.07 -0.76 9.06
CA ILE A 80 -2.81 0.06 10.24
C ILE A 80 -3.09 1.50 9.85
N ILE A 81 -3.99 2.16 10.58
CA ILE A 81 -4.33 3.56 10.32
C ILE A 81 -3.53 4.46 11.25
N PHE A 82 -2.92 5.48 10.64
CA PHE A 82 -2.26 6.58 11.31
C PHE A 82 -3.18 7.79 11.23
N ASP A 83 -3.34 8.49 12.35
CA ASP A 83 -4.20 9.67 12.51
C ASP A 83 -3.51 10.66 13.47
N ASP A 84 -4.16 11.79 13.70
CA ASP A 84 -3.72 12.94 14.50
C ASP A 84 -2.96 14.00 13.67
N THR A 85 -2.32 14.94 14.35
CA THR A 85 -1.82 16.19 13.77
C THR A 85 -0.37 16.04 13.30
N PRO A 86 -0.10 16.13 11.98
CA PRO A 86 1.25 15.97 11.44
C PRO A 86 2.25 16.87 12.17
N VAL A 87 3.43 16.34 12.47
CA VAL A 87 4.54 17.03 13.17
C VAL A 87 4.27 17.32 14.66
N GLU A 88 3.03 17.23 15.15
CA GLU A 88 2.69 17.48 16.56
C GLU A 88 2.44 16.19 17.36
N ALA A 89 1.57 15.31 16.86
CA ALA A 89 1.18 14.08 17.52
C ALA A 89 0.84 12.99 16.48
N GLY A 90 1.01 11.73 16.87
CA GLY A 90 0.68 10.60 16.01
C GLY A 90 -0.06 9.54 16.81
N ARG A 91 -1.26 9.19 16.35
CA ARG A 91 -2.02 8.05 16.88
C ARG A 91 -1.98 6.90 15.89
N VAL A 92 -1.61 5.73 16.38
CA VAL A 92 -1.56 4.50 15.58
C VAL A 92 -2.59 3.51 16.11
N ALA A 93 -3.46 3.04 15.22
CA ALA A 93 -4.41 1.98 15.55
C ALA A 93 -3.70 0.61 15.60
N ALA A 94 -4.28 -0.36 16.32
CA ALA A 94 -3.89 -1.75 16.13
C ALA A 94 -4.19 -2.19 14.69
N PRO A 95 -3.51 -3.23 14.14
CA PRO A 95 -3.85 -3.76 12.83
C PRO A 95 -5.34 -4.14 12.76
N GLN A 96 -6.02 -3.79 11.69
CA GLN A 96 -7.45 -4.00 11.50
C GLN A 96 -7.74 -4.73 10.20
N GLY A 97 -8.86 -5.43 10.13
CA GLY A 97 -9.33 -5.97 8.85
C GLY A 97 -9.60 -4.85 7.85
N ILE A 98 -9.38 -5.13 6.56
CA ILE A 98 -9.39 -4.13 5.48
C ILE A 98 -10.63 -3.25 5.47
N ARG A 99 -11.84 -3.83 5.57
CA ARG A 99 -13.08 -3.04 5.55
C ARG A 99 -13.17 -2.06 6.71
N HIS A 100 -12.79 -2.49 7.92
CA HIS A 100 -12.89 -1.65 9.11
C HIS A 100 -11.86 -0.52 9.05
N GLY A 101 -10.61 -0.82 8.70
CA GLY A 101 -9.57 0.20 8.60
C GLY A 101 -9.79 1.17 7.43
N ALA A 102 -10.24 0.69 6.27
CA ALA A 102 -10.60 1.56 5.14
C ALA A 102 -11.75 2.51 5.51
N ASN A 103 -12.78 2.01 6.19
CA ASN A 103 -13.87 2.85 6.69
C ASN A 103 -13.39 3.88 7.73
N ALA A 104 -12.51 3.48 8.65
CA ALA A 104 -11.93 4.40 9.62
C ALA A 104 -11.14 5.52 8.94
N PHE A 105 -10.30 5.18 7.95
CA PHE A 105 -9.55 6.15 7.15
C PHE A 105 -10.45 7.13 6.39
N LEU A 106 -11.51 6.63 5.76
CA LEU A 106 -12.48 7.45 5.03
C LEU A 106 -13.22 8.42 5.97
N LEU A 107 -13.61 7.97 7.16
CA LEU A 107 -14.25 8.81 8.19
C LEU A 107 -13.32 9.94 8.65
N ILE A 108 -12.05 9.63 8.94
CA ILE A 108 -11.03 10.61 9.33
C ILE A 108 -10.80 11.63 8.21
N SER A 109 -10.76 11.15 6.96
CA SER A 109 -10.55 12.01 5.78
C SER A 109 -11.77 12.84 5.39
N GLY A 110 -12.95 12.60 6.00
CA GLY A 110 -14.20 13.24 5.62
C GLY A 110 -14.71 12.87 4.22
N ILE A 111 -14.31 11.70 3.71
CA ILE A 111 -14.64 11.22 2.35
C ILE A 111 -15.55 9.99 2.48
N THR A 112 -16.45 9.80 1.51
CA THR A 112 -17.23 8.55 1.38
C THR A 112 -16.88 7.83 0.08
N SER A 113 -17.03 6.51 0.07
CA SER A 113 -16.83 5.68 -1.12
C SER A 113 -18.01 4.73 -1.34
N ARG A 114 -18.12 4.23 -2.56
CA ARG A 114 -19.03 3.14 -2.95
C ARG A 114 -18.26 2.04 -3.65
N ARG A 115 -18.89 0.88 -3.82
CA ARG A 115 -18.37 -0.19 -4.69
C ARG A 115 -18.88 -0.02 -6.10
N ASP A 116 -17.99 -0.16 -7.06
CA ASP A 116 -18.34 -0.26 -8.47
C ASP A 116 -18.67 -1.73 -8.80
N GLU A 117 -19.91 -2.02 -9.23
CA GLU A 117 -20.42 -3.40 -9.40
C GLU A 117 -19.70 -4.28 -10.44
N PRO A 118 -19.06 -3.77 -11.52
CA PRO A 118 -18.28 -4.62 -12.43
C PRO A 118 -16.89 -4.98 -11.89
N THR A 119 -16.30 -4.16 -11.02
CA THR A 119 -14.88 -4.33 -10.60
C THR A 119 -14.71 -4.56 -9.11
N ASN A 120 -15.78 -4.40 -8.32
CA ASN A 120 -15.80 -4.34 -6.87
C ASN A 120 -14.76 -3.36 -6.26
N ARG A 121 -14.29 -2.41 -7.06
CA ARG A 121 -13.32 -1.40 -6.62
C ARG A 121 -14.03 -0.31 -5.81
N SER A 122 -13.33 0.21 -4.81
CA SER A 122 -13.77 1.40 -4.09
C SER A 122 -13.68 2.61 -5.01
N GLN A 123 -14.78 3.32 -5.18
CA GLN A 123 -14.86 4.57 -5.94
C GLN A 123 -15.29 5.70 -5.01
N LEU A 124 -14.46 6.75 -4.94
CA LEU A 124 -14.76 7.91 -4.11
C LEU A 124 -16.01 8.64 -4.63
N ASN A 125 -16.86 9.08 -3.71
CA ASN A 125 -17.99 9.93 -4.05
C ASN A 125 -17.50 11.37 -4.24
N LYS A 126 -18.02 12.07 -5.25
CA LYS A 126 -17.74 13.50 -5.43
C LYS A 126 -18.27 14.28 -4.22
N LEU A 127 -17.51 15.27 -3.78
CA LEU A 127 -17.95 16.24 -2.79
C LEU A 127 -19.30 16.83 -3.23
N GLU A 128 -20.24 16.94 -2.27
CA GLU A 128 -21.64 17.38 -2.48
C GLU A 128 -22.57 16.48 -3.33
N SER A 129 -22.13 15.30 -3.78
CA SER A 129 -23.04 14.34 -4.42
C SER A 129 -24.17 13.91 -3.48
N GLN A 130 -25.35 13.57 -4.02
CA GLN A 130 -26.42 12.95 -3.23
C GLN A 130 -25.93 11.70 -2.49
N LEU A 131 -25.01 10.95 -3.09
CA LEU A 131 -24.38 9.76 -2.53
C LEU A 131 -23.37 10.07 -1.40
N ASN A 132 -23.00 11.35 -1.24
CA ASN A 132 -22.12 11.84 -0.19
C ASN A 132 -22.90 12.48 0.98
N ARG A 133 -24.25 12.52 0.92
CA ARG A 133 -25.08 12.99 2.03
C ARG A 133 -25.24 11.85 3.04
N LYS A 134 -24.82 12.12 4.28
CA LYS A 134 -24.89 11.19 5.43
C LYS A 134 -26.33 10.79 5.74
#